data_AF-A0A1H3TKP8-F1
#
_entry.id   AF-A0A1H3TKP8-F1
#
_cell.length_a   1.000
_cell.length_b   1.000
_cell.length_c   1.000
_cell.angle_alpha   90.00
_cell.angle_beta   90.00
_cell.angle_gamma   90.00
#
_symmetry.space_group_name_H-M   'P 1'
#
loop_
_entity.id
_entity.type
_entity.pdbx_description
1 polymer ?
#
loop_
_entity_poly.entity_id
_entity_poly.type
_entity_poly.pdbx_seq_one_letter_code
_entity_poly.pdbx_strand_id
1 'polypeptide(L)'
;MFVVGLALIYPAKWLMHPWAAPWKPGLVGYWQGEVAFGSGDSRTMVLRLRDGVGGGDEGSEIGGSAKVCGAAQTETYEISGDARDYQGTSFFLNAQFAGDAAGLYLGRLEGAWDGHDGLTISTSLLQIDQDGAAGFAGDTGTGDTPTVRFELHRAGEADFAAACDS
;
A
#
# COMPACT_ATOMS: atom_id res chain seq x y z
N MET A 1 40.20 17.99 -12.25
CA MET A 1 38.86 18.20 -12.84
C MET A 1 38.25 16.84 -13.16
N PHE A 2 37.55 16.23 -12.19
CA PHE A 2 36.74 15.02 -12.39
C PHE A 2 35.64 15.02 -11.31
N VAL A 3 34.65 15.90 -11.48
CA VAL A 3 33.41 15.91 -10.67
C VAL A 3 32.24 16.12 -11.64
N VAL A 4 32.13 15.24 -12.64
CA VAL A 4 31.03 15.28 -13.63
C VAL A 4 30.42 13.87 -13.83
N GLY A 5 30.93 12.84 -13.16
CA GLY A 5 30.52 11.45 -13.38
C GLY A 5 29.34 10.94 -12.55
N LEU A 6 28.96 11.61 -11.46
CA LEU A 6 27.98 11.08 -10.49
C LEU A 6 26.58 11.71 -10.55
N ALA A 7 26.40 12.81 -11.30
CA ALA A 7 25.11 13.51 -11.37
C ALA A 7 24.14 12.96 -12.44
N LEU A 8 24.60 12.13 -13.37
CA LEU A 8 23.82 11.65 -14.51
C LEU A 8 23.15 10.28 -14.33
N ILE A 9 23.48 9.53 -13.29
CA ILE A 9 22.95 8.16 -13.10
C ILE A 9 21.59 8.18 -12.36
N TYR A 10 21.35 9.16 -11.48
CA TYR A 10 20.09 9.27 -10.73
C TYR A 10 18.83 9.49 -11.58
N PRO A 11 18.82 10.28 -12.68
CA PRO A 11 17.59 10.42 -13.47
C PRO A 11 17.24 9.21 -14.34
N ALA A 12 18.20 8.30 -14.60
CA ALA A 12 17.99 7.19 -15.52
C ALA A 12 17.00 6.14 -14.99
N LYS A 13 16.93 5.93 -13.67
CA LYS A 13 15.96 4.99 -13.09
C LYS A 13 14.51 5.43 -13.31
N TRP A 14 14.25 6.73 -13.33
CA TRP A 14 12.91 7.26 -13.59
C TRP A 14 12.51 7.24 -15.07
N LEU A 15 13.46 6.96 -15.98
CA LEU A 15 13.14 6.57 -17.36
C LEU A 15 12.66 5.12 -17.45
N MET A 16 13.00 4.28 -16.47
CA MET A 16 12.55 2.88 -16.40
C MET A 16 11.29 2.73 -15.53
N HIS A 17 11.16 3.59 -14.50
CA HIS A 17 10.04 3.63 -13.56
C HIS A 17 9.43 5.05 -13.56
N PRO A 18 8.71 5.45 -14.63
CA PRO A 18 8.14 6.79 -14.75
C PRO A 18 7.14 7.13 -13.64
N TRP A 19 6.52 6.13 -13.02
CA TRP A 19 5.59 6.28 -11.90
C TRP A 19 6.28 6.72 -10.59
N ALA A 20 7.61 6.60 -10.50
CA ALA A 20 8.41 7.00 -9.35
C ALA A 20 9.05 8.40 -9.48
N ALA A 21 8.84 9.07 -10.62
CA ALA A 21 9.51 10.33 -10.92
C ALA A 21 9.05 11.47 -9.98
N PRO A 22 9.97 12.18 -9.30
CA PRO A 22 9.60 13.16 -8.27
C PRO A 22 9.05 14.49 -8.82
N TRP A 23 9.15 14.76 -10.12
CA TRP A 23 8.77 16.04 -10.74
C TRP A 23 7.40 16.03 -11.45
N LYS A 24 6.68 14.92 -11.40
CA LYS A 24 5.32 14.80 -11.97
C LYS A 24 4.43 14.00 -11.02
N PRO A 25 3.10 14.09 -11.15
CA PRO A 25 2.20 13.16 -10.48
C PRO A 25 2.61 11.72 -10.80
N GLY A 26 2.72 10.92 -9.76
CA GLY A 26 3.21 9.55 -9.81
C GLY A 26 2.52 8.71 -8.73
N LEU A 27 2.62 7.40 -8.88
CA LEU A 27 2.11 6.41 -7.93
C LEU A 27 2.68 6.62 -6.51
N VAL A 28 3.94 7.06 -6.42
CA VAL A 28 4.62 7.32 -5.14
C VAL A 28 4.04 8.55 -4.42
N GLY A 29 4.11 8.52 -3.09
CA GLY A 29 3.68 9.57 -2.15
C GLY A 29 2.47 9.13 -1.31
N TYR A 30 1.63 10.08 -0.90
CA TYR A 30 0.59 9.84 0.11
C TYR A 30 -0.80 9.69 -0.52
N TRP A 31 -1.59 8.80 0.08
CA TRP A 31 -2.92 8.39 -0.36
C TRP A 31 -3.80 8.14 0.87
N GLN A 32 -5.09 8.41 0.76
CA GLN A 32 -6.04 8.14 1.85
C GLN A 32 -7.40 7.73 1.32
N GLY A 33 -8.16 7.02 2.14
CA GLY A 33 -9.54 6.66 1.83
C GLY A 33 -10.15 5.82 2.93
N GLU A 34 -11.24 5.13 2.61
CA GLU A 34 -11.94 4.26 3.54
C GLU A 34 -11.93 2.81 3.06
N VAL A 35 -11.77 1.88 4.00
CA VAL A 35 -11.76 0.44 3.74
C VAL A 35 -12.73 -0.26 4.67
N ALA A 36 -13.54 -1.15 4.11
CA ALA A 36 -14.50 -1.94 4.88
C ALA A 36 -13.82 -3.17 5.50
N PHE A 37 -13.86 -3.26 6.83
CA PHE A 37 -13.36 -4.37 7.65
C PHE A 37 -14.50 -5.28 8.13
N GLY A 38 -15.47 -5.54 7.26
CA GLY A 38 -16.66 -6.33 7.55
C GLY A 38 -17.95 -5.50 7.55
N SER A 39 -19.06 -6.12 7.95
CA SER A 39 -20.38 -5.49 7.88
C SER A 39 -20.49 -4.33 8.88
N GLY A 40 -20.55 -3.10 8.34
CA GLY A 40 -20.73 -1.88 9.14
C GLY A 40 -19.47 -1.31 9.78
N ASP A 41 -18.29 -1.88 9.50
CA ASP A 41 -17.00 -1.38 9.98
C ASP A 41 -16.24 -0.75 8.80
N SER A 42 -16.33 0.57 8.66
CA SER A 42 -15.52 1.35 7.71
C SER A 42 -14.40 2.05 8.48
N ARG A 43 -13.17 1.90 8.01
CA ARG A 43 -11.99 2.45 8.67
C ARG A 43 -11.23 3.37 7.73
N THR A 44 -10.75 4.49 8.27
CA THR A 44 -9.84 5.35 7.52
C THR A 44 -8.51 4.63 7.33
N MET A 45 -8.03 4.61 6.09
CA MET A 45 -6.72 4.12 5.72
C MET A 45 -5.90 5.26 5.15
N VAL A 46 -4.66 5.39 5.61
CA VAL A 46 -3.64 6.22 4.96
C VAL A 46 -2.49 5.34 4.49
N LEU A 47 -1.98 5.64 3.30
CA LEU A 47 -0.95 4.88 2.62
C LEU A 47 0.13 5.84 2.13
N ARG A 48 1.39 5.49 2.41
CA ARG A 48 2.57 6.16 1.88
C ARG A 48 3.34 5.18 1.02
N LEU A 49 3.40 5.45 -0.28
CA LEU A 49 4.22 4.72 -1.24
C LEU A 49 5.52 5.47 -1.52
N ARG A 50 6.60 4.73 -1.74
CA ARG A 50 7.94 5.23 -2.02
C ARG A 50 8.55 4.37 -3.13
N ASP A 51 9.46 4.99 -3.87
CA ASP A 51 10.34 4.29 -4.79
C ASP A 51 11.31 3.40 -3.99
N GLY A 52 11.13 2.08 -4.08
CA GLY A 52 11.96 1.06 -3.45
C GLY A 52 13.16 0.65 -4.30
N VAL A 53 13.25 1.11 -5.57
CA VAL A 53 14.30 0.72 -6.50
C VAL A 53 15.67 1.16 -5.99
N GLY A 54 16.49 0.17 -5.61
CA GLY A 54 17.87 0.34 -5.13
C GLY A 54 18.03 0.48 -3.61
N GLY A 55 16.98 0.23 -2.82
CA GLY A 55 17.06 0.23 -1.36
C GLY A 55 17.29 -1.17 -0.80
N GLY A 56 18.52 -1.46 -0.36
CA GLY A 56 18.92 -2.39 0.72
C GLY A 56 18.46 -3.86 0.70
N ASP A 57 17.16 -4.11 0.61
CA ASP A 57 16.54 -5.42 0.59
C ASP A 57 15.98 -5.66 -0.82
N GLU A 58 16.84 -6.21 -1.66
CA GLU A 58 16.64 -6.45 -3.08
C GLU A 58 15.40 -7.33 -3.34
N GLY A 59 14.28 -6.73 -3.75
CA GLY A 59 13.13 -7.50 -4.21
C GLY A 59 11.97 -6.70 -4.77
N SER A 60 11.60 -5.58 -4.12
CA SER A 60 10.38 -4.84 -4.45
C SER A 60 10.66 -3.44 -5.01
N GLU A 61 10.03 -3.11 -6.13
CA GLU A 61 10.12 -1.80 -6.77
C GLU A 61 9.40 -0.71 -5.97
N ILE A 62 8.33 -1.07 -5.25
CA ILE A 62 7.49 -0.17 -4.47
C ILE A 62 7.64 -0.54 -2.99
N GLY A 63 8.02 0.44 -2.18
CA GLY A 63 8.06 0.32 -0.71
C GLY A 63 7.11 1.31 -0.05
N GLY A 64 6.88 1.20 1.25
CA GLY A 64 6.00 2.12 1.93
C GLY A 64 5.55 1.72 3.32
N SER A 65 4.49 2.40 3.76
CA SER A 65 3.82 2.10 5.02
C SER A 65 2.34 2.48 4.91
N ALA A 66 1.47 1.75 5.61
CA ALA A 66 0.07 2.12 5.75
C ALA A 66 -0.33 2.19 7.23
N LYS A 67 -1.36 2.99 7.53
CA LYS A 67 -2.07 2.95 8.80
C LYS A 67 -3.56 2.73 8.54
N VAL A 68 -4.20 1.91 9.35
CA VAL A 68 -5.67 1.76 9.37
C VAL A 68 -6.17 2.15 10.76
N CYS A 69 -7.01 3.17 10.81
CA CYS A 69 -7.56 3.71 12.04
C CYS A 69 -8.80 2.89 12.44
N GLY A 70 -8.65 1.96 13.38
CA GLY A 70 -9.78 1.28 14.02
C GLY A 70 -10.31 2.07 15.21
N ALA A 71 -11.54 1.77 15.64
CA ALA A 71 -12.17 2.44 16.77
C ALA A 71 -11.44 2.23 18.12
N ALA A 72 -10.69 1.13 18.25
CA ALA A 72 -9.98 0.77 19.49
C ALA A 72 -8.44 0.75 19.32
N GLN A 73 -7.95 0.56 18.10
CA GLN A 73 -6.53 0.44 17.83
C GLN A 73 -6.18 0.88 16.41
N THR A 74 -4.97 1.42 16.26
CA THR A 74 -4.38 1.75 14.96
C THR A 74 -3.49 0.62 14.52
N GLU A 75 -3.76 0.06 13.34
CA GLU A 75 -2.89 -0.93 12.71
C GLU A 75 -1.88 -0.23 11.81
N THR A 76 -0.61 -0.58 11.96
CA THR A 76 0.47 -0.08 11.09
C THR A 76 1.04 -1.23 10.28
N TYR A 77 1.17 -1.02 8.99
CA TYR A 77 1.68 -1.99 8.04
C TYR A 77 2.95 -1.47 7.37
N GLU A 78 3.94 -2.33 7.23
CA GLU A 78 5.00 -2.18 6.24
C GLU A 78 4.46 -2.63 4.88
N ILE A 79 4.80 -1.87 3.84
CA ILE A 79 4.27 -2.09 2.49
C ILE A 79 5.43 -2.38 1.54
N SER A 80 5.34 -3.47 0.78
CA SER A 80 6.26 -3.80 -0.29
C SER A 80 5.55 -4.46 -1.48
N GLY A 81 5.99 -4.18 -2.70
CA GLY A 81 5.43 -4.81 -3.89
C GLY A 81 5.99 -4.23 -5.18
N ASP A 82 5.30 -4.48 -6.29
CA ASP A 82 5.84 -4.21 -7.62
C ASP A 82 4.78 -3.68 -8.57
N ALA A 83 5.21 -2.80 -9.48
CA ALA A 83 4.44 -2.43 -10.64
C ALA A 83 4.36 -3.61 -11.62
N ARG A 84 3.19 -3.84 -12.21
CA ARG A 84 2.98 -4.87 -13.23
C ARG A 84 3.18 -4.35 -14.65
N ASP A 85 3.19 -3.03 -14.80
CA ASP A 85 3.41 -2.37 -16.07
C ASP A 85 4.37 -1.20 -15.90
N TYR A 86 4.94 -0.77 -17.03
CA TYR A 86 5.90 0.31 -17.09
C TYR A 86 5.34 1.64 -16.55
N GLN A 87 4.04 1.90 -16.67
CA GLN A 87 3.42 3.15 -16.21
C GLN A 87 3.04 3.11 -14.73
N GLY A 88 3.16 1.97 -14.06
CA GLY A 88 2.69 1.78 -12.68
C GLY A 88 1.16 1.87 -12.55
N THR A 89 0.42 1.71 -13.66
CA THR A 89 -1.05 1.80 -13.64
C THR A 89 -1.70 0.56 -13.04
N SER A 90 -1.01 -0.58 -13.05
CA SER A 90 -1.36 -1.79 -12.31
C SER A 90 -0.18 -2.21 -11.43
N PHE A 91 -0.47 -2.64 -10.21
CA PHE A 91 0.55 -3.05 -9.24
C PHE A 91 -0.04 -4.02 -8.21
N PHE A 92 0.82 -4.68 -7.44
CA PHE A 92 0.41 -5.34 -6.21
C PHE A 92 1.27 -4.84 -5.05
N LEU A 93 0.72 -4.89 -3.84
CA LEU A 93 1.42 -4.60 -2.59
C LEU A 93 1.13 -5.70 -1.58
N ASN A 94 2.08 -6.00 -0.72
CA ASN A 94 1.90 -6.84 0.45
C ASN A 94 1.90 -5.95 1.68
N ALA A 95 0.86 -6.07 2.49
CA ALA A 95 0.80 -5.42 3.79
C ALA A 95 1.31 -6.39 4.86
N GLN A 96 2.44 -6.06 5.46
CA GLN A 96 3.02 -6.81 6.56
C GLN A 96 2.71 -6.08 7.86
N PHE A 97 2.04 -6.75 8.78
CA PHE A 97 1.78 -6.26 10.13
C PHE A 97 2.63 -7.07 11.12
N ALA A 98 3.10 -6.44 12.19
CA ALA A 98 3.98 -7.07 13.19
C ALA A 98 3.22 -7.58 14.43
N GLY A 99 1.88 -7.53 14.42
CA GLY A 99 1.04 -7.97 15.53
C GLY A 99 0.74 -9.47 15.50
N ASP A 100 0.24 -10.00 16.61
CA ASP A 100 -0.24 -11.38 16.77
C ASP A 100 -1.69 -11.43 17.30
N ALA A 101 -2.34 -10.28 17.44
CA ALA A 101 -3.69 -10.19 17.97
C ALA A 101 -4.71 -10.81 17.00
N ALA A 102 -5.77 -11.40 17.55
CA ALA A 102 -6.90 -11.85 16.75
C ALA A 102 -7.62 -10.64 16.10
N GLY A 103 -8.04 -10.79 14.85
CA GLY A 103 -8.69 -9.71 14.12
C GLY A 103 -8.65 -9.87 12.61
N LEU A 104 -9.07 -8.80 11.93
CA LEU A 104 -9.00 -8.65 10.49
C LEU A 104 -7.87 -7.71 10.13
N TYR A 105 -7.10 -8.08 9.10
CA TYR A 105 -5.90 -7.37 8.66
C TYR A 105 -5.86 -7.25 7.15
N LEU A 106 -5.17 -6.22 6.65
CA LEU A 106 -4.83 -6.14 5.23
C LEU A 106 -3.86 -7.27 4.87
N GLY A 107 -4.12 -7.94 3.76
CA GLY A 107 -3.22 -8.93 3.17
C GLY A 107 -2.52 -8.38 1.93
N ARG A 108 -2.62 -9.12 0.82
CA ARG A 108 -2.18 -8.64 -0.48
C ARG A 108 -3.18 -7.66 -1.06
N LEU A 109 -2.70 -6.51 -1.52
CA LEU A 109 -3.44 -5.45 -2.18
C LEU A 109 -3.17 -5.53 -3.68
N GLU A 110 -4.24 -5.54 -4.48
CA GLU A 110 -4.20 -5.47 -5.93
C GLU A 110 -4.65 -4.08 -6.34
N GLY A 111 -3.76 -3.31 -6.97
CA GLY A 111 -3.96 -1.89 -7.19
C GLY A 111 -4.05 -1.49 -8.66
N ALA A 112 -4.85 -0.46 -8.92
CA ALA A 112 -4.91 0.26 -10.16
C ALA A 112 -4.80 1.77 -9.91
N TRP A 113 -3.86 2.43 -10.58
CA TRP A 113 -3.68 3.89 -10.55
C TRP A 113 -4.21 4.51 -11.83
N ASP A 114 -4.99 5.58 -11.71
CA ASP A 114 -5.60 6.28 -12.84
C ASP A 114 -4.63 7.21 -13.61
N GLY A 115 -3.38 7.31 -13.16
CA GLY A 115 -2.37 8.24 -13.71
C GLY A 115 -2.41 9.64 -13.09
N HIS A 116 -3.31 9.86 -12.12
CA HIS A 116 -3.57 11.13 -11.47
C HIS A 116 -3.69 10.94 -9.95
N ASP A 117 -4.85 11.25 -9.38
CA ASP A 117 -5.10 11.38 -7.95
C ASP A 117 -6.02 10.28 -7.42
N GLY A 118 -6.25 9.20 -8.19
CA GLY A 118 -7.08 8.06 -7.81
C GLY A 118 -6.34 6.73 -7.82
N LEU A 119 -6.43 5.98 -6.72
CA LEU A 119 -6.09 4.57 -6.65
C LEU A 119 -7.36 3.75 -6.37
N THR A 120 -7.54 2.67 -7.12
CA THR A 120 -8.47 1.61 -6.73
C THR A 120 -7.69 0.43 -6.21
N ILE A 121 -8.03 -0.05 -5.02
CA ILE A 121 -7.42 -1.22 -4.38
C ILE A 121 -8.49 -2.31 -4.20
N SER A 122 -8.10 -3.55 -4.46
CA SER A 122 -8.84 -4.75 -4.10
C SER A 122 -7.99 -5.61 -3.17
N THR A 123 -8.57 -6.20 -2.13
CA THR A 123 -7.85 -7.10 -1.22
C THR A 123 -8.78 -8.14 -0.61
N SER A 124 -8.22 -9.30 -0.28
CA SER A 124 -8.85 -10.25 0.63
C SER A 124 -8.29 -10.00 2.02
N LEU A 125 -9.16 -9.73 2.99
CA LEU A 125 -8.73 -9.51 4.37
C LEU A 125 -8.22 -10.82 4.96
N LEU A 126 -7.09 -10.74 5.66
CA LEU A 126 -6.57 -11.82 6.48
C LEU A 126 -7.33 -11.81 7.81
N GLN A 127 -7.86 -12.95 8.21
CA GLN A 127 -8.45 -13.18 9.52
C GLN A 127 -7.47 -14.00 10.37
N ILE A 128 -7.25 -13.54 11.59
CA ILE A 128 -6.50 -14.25 12.62
C ILE A 128 -7.46 -14.53 13.76
N ASP A 129 -7.68 -15.79 14.06
CA ASP A 129 -8.56 -16.24 15.13
C ASP A 129 -7.85 -16.18 16.50
N GLN A 130 -8.62 -16.33 17.58
CA GLN A 130 -8.10 -16.26 18.96
C GLN A 130 -7.08 -17.35 19.30
N ASP A 131 -7.09 -18.45 18.56
CA ASP A 131 -6.13 -19.55 18.68
C ASP A 131 -4.88 -19.34 17.79
N GLY A 132 -4.81 -18.22 17.06
CA GLY A 132 -3.73 -17.89 16.14
C GLY A 132 -3.86 -18.54 14.76
N ALA A 133 -4.97 -19.24 14.47
CA ALA A 133 -5.22 -19.73 13.12
C ALA A 133 -5.40 -18.55 12.15
N ALA A 134 -4.72 -18.60 11.01
CA ALA A 134 -4.79 -17.58 9.98
C ALA A 134 -5.52 -18.13 8.74
N GLY A 135 -6.46 -17.36 8.21
CA GLY A 135 -7.23 -17.67 7.01
C GLY A 135 -7.73 -16.39 6.35
N PHE A 136 -8.43 -16.50 5.22
CA PHE A 136 -9.06 -15.32 4.63
C PHE A 136 -10.47 -15.11 5.19
N ALA A 137 -10.81 -13.85 5.44
CA ALA A 137 -12.10 -13.47 6.00
C ALA A 137 -13.25 -13.90 5.07
N GLY A 138 -14.19 -14.66 5.61
CA GLY A 138 -15.35 -15.16 4.88
C GLY A 138 -15.05 -16.25 3.85
N ASP A 139 -13.85 -16.85 3.88
CA ASP A 139 -13.62 -18.11 3.18
C ASP A 139 -14.51 -19.21 3.77
N THR A 140 -15.36 -19.79 2.92
CA THR A 140 -16.28 -20.87 3.29
C THR A 140 -15.77 -22.25 2.85
N GLY A 141 -14.52 -22.35 2.37
CA GLY A 141 -13.95 -23.56 1.80
C GLY A 141 -14.47 -23.89 0.40
N THR A 142 -15.23 -22.97 -0.21
CA THR A 142 -15.78 -23.10 -1.57
C THR A 142 -14.90 -22.50 -2.66
N GLY A 143 -13.80 -21.83 -2.27
CA GLY A 143 -12.82 -21.22 -3.18
C GLY A 143 -13.07 -19.75 -3.52
N ASP A 144 -14.23 -19.19 -3.14
CA ASP A 144 -14.55 -17.77 -3.36
C ASP A 144 -14.26 -16.96 -2.09
N THR A 145 -13.02 -16.46 -1.98
CA THR A 145 -12.66 -15.54 -0.91
C THR A 145 -13.25 -14.15 -1.17
N PRO A 146 -14.05 -13.59 -0.25
CA PRO A 146 -14.56 -12.23 -0.36
C PRO A 146 -13.44 -11.21 -0.57
N THR A 147 -13.59 -10.38 -1.59
CA THR A 147 -12.67 -9.26 -1.86
C THR A 147 -13.34 -7.95 -1.48
N VAL A 148 -12.62 -7.13 -0.74
CA VAL A 148 -13.00 -5.74 -0.46
C VAL A 148 -12.34 -4.87 -1.51
N ARG A 149 -13.13 -4.02 -2.16
CA ARG A 149 -12.65 -3.01 -3.10
C ARG A 149 -12.92 -1.62 -2.53
N PHE A 150 -11.93 -0.75 -2.61
CA PHE A 150 -12.02 0.61 -2.12
C PHE A 150 -11.16 1.56 -2.95
N GLU A 151 -11.44 2.85 -2.80
CA GLU A 151 -10.74 3.92 -3.51
C GLU A 151 -9.92 4.72 -2.50
N LEU A 152 -8.71 5.09 -2.92
CA LEU A 152 -7.88 6.07 -2.22
C LEU A 152 -7.67 7.26 -3.14
N HIS A 153 -7.70 8.45 -2.58
CA HIS A 153 -7.35 9.67 -3.27
C HIS A 153 -6.03 10.24 -2.76
N ARG A 154 -5.44 11.13 -3.56
CA ARG A 154 -4.19 11.83 -3.21
C ARG A 154 -4.30 12.54 -1.85
N ALA A 155 -3.32 12.34 -0.99
CA ALA A 155 -3.24 12.98 0.33
C ALA A 155 -1.90 13.71 0.53
N GLY A 156 -1.80 14.47 1.62
CA GLY A 156 -0.57 15.10 2.08
C GLY A 156 0.17 14.27 3.13
N GLU A 157 1.43 14.63 3.38
CA GLU A 157 2.21 14.05 4.49
C GLU A 157 1.58 14.35 5.86
N ALA A 158 0.99 15.54 6.02
CA ALA A 158 0.33 15.95 7.25
C ALA A 158 -0.87 15.03 7.57
N ASP A 159 -1.64 14.63 6.56
CA ASP A 159 -2.78 13.71 6.73
C ASP A 159 -2.28 12.34 7.21
N PHE A 160 -1.18 11.84 6.65
CA PHE A 160 -0.57 10.58 7.09
C PHE A 160 -0.02 10.66 8.52
N ALA A 161 0.60 11.78 8.87
CA ALA A 161 1.19 11.99 10.19
C ALA A 161 0.10 12.05 11.28
N ALA A 162 -0.95 12.84 11.06
CA ALA A 162 -2.06 13.05 11.98
C ALA A 162 -3.14 11.95 11.92
N ALA A 163 -3.05 11.02 10.95
CA ALA A 163 -3.98 9.91 10.86
C ALA A 163 -4.02 9.11 12.16
N CYS A 164 -5.25 8.84 12.61
CA CYS A 164 -5.58 8.05 13.78
C CYS A 164 -5.28 8.71 15.15
N ASP A 165 -4.94 10.01 15.18
CA ASP A 165 -4.74 10.80 16.42
C ASP A 165 -6.04 11.46 16.96
N SER A 166 -7.20 11.09 16.42
CA SER A 166 -8.52 11.67 16.73
C SER A 166 -9.24 11.02 17.91
#